data_AF-A0AAW1XT16-F1
#
_entry.id   AF-A0AAW1XT16-F1
#
_cell.length_a   1.000
_cell.length_b   1.000
_cell.length_c   1.000
_cell.angle_alpha   90.00
_cell.angle_beta   90.00
_cell.angle_gamma   90.00
#
_symmetry.space_group_name_H-M   'P 1'
#
loop_
_entity.id
_entity.type
_entity.pdbx_description
1 polymer ?
#
loop_
_entity_poly.entity_id
_entity_poly.type
_entity_poly.pdbx_seq_one_letter_code
_entity_poly.pdbx_strand_id
1 'polypeptide(L)'
;MAILYAVVARGTVVLAEFSAVTGNTGAVARRILEKLPAEADSRVCFSQDRYIFHILRLDGLTFLCMANDTFGRRIPFSYLEDIHMRFMKNYGRVAPYAPAYAMNDEFSRVLHQQMEFFLQQS
;
A
#
# COMPACT_ATOMS: atom_id res chain seq x y z
N MET A 1 17.11 1.97 -4.82
CA MET A 1 16.52 1.24 -3.68
C MET A 1 15.44 2.15 -3.13
N ALA A 2 14.17 1.92 -3.49
CA ALA A 2 13.08 2.80 -3.10
C ALA A 2 11.74 2.05 -3.04
N ILE A 3 10.85 2.52 -2.16
CA ILE A 3 9.41 2.29 -2.28
C ILE A 3 8.90 3.35 -3.26
N LEU A 4 8.23 2.93 -4.33
CA LEU A 4 7.90 3.80 -5.47
C LEU A 4 6.40 4.02 -5.63
N TYR A 5 5.59 3.17 -5.00
CA TYR A 5 4.14 3.23 -5.05
C TYR A 5 3.56 2.62 -3.78
N ALA A 6 2.46 3.16 -3.29
CA ALA A 6 1.68 2.57 -2.22
C ALA A 6 0.19 2.85 -2.39
N VAL A 7 -0.63 1.94 -1.87
CA VAL A 7 -2.09 2.04 -1.90
C VAL A 7 -2.71 1.44 -0.65
N VAL A 8 -3.77 2.07 -0.18
CA VAL A 8 -4.71 1.55 0.81
C VAL A 8 -6.04 1.29 0.11
N ALA A 9 -6.56 0.08 0.25
CA ALA A 9 -7.79 -0.35 -0.42
C ALA A 9 -8.70 -1.18 0.50
N ARG A 10 -10.01 -1.11 0.24
CA ARG A 10 -11.04 -2.01 0.78
C ARG A 10 -11.55 -2.89 -0.35
N GLY A 11 -11.18 -4.17 -0.34
CA GLY A 11 -11.39 -5.03 -1.51
C GLY A 11 -10.69 -4.44 -2.74
N THR A 12 -11.46 -4.14 -3.79
CA THR A 12 -10.97 -3.46 -5.01
C THR A 12 -11.13 -1.93 -4.97
N VAL A 13 -11.76 -1.38 -3.93
CA VAL A 13 -11.98 0.06 -3.78
C VAL A 13 -10.74 0.71 -3.21
N VAL A 14 -10.04 1.51 -4.02
CA VAL A 14 -8.89 2.31 -3.58
C VAL A 14 -9.38 3.47 -2.72
N LEU A 15 -8.84 3.61 -1.51
CA LEU A 15 -9.17 4.70 -0.57
C LEU A 15 -8.15 5.84 -0.65
N ALA A 16 -6.87 5.50 -0.82
CA ALA A 16 -5.78 6.43 -1.05
C ALA A 16 -4.62 5.71 -1.77
N GLU A 17 -3.95 6.38 -2.70
CA GLU A 17 -2.74 5.89 -3.34
C GLU A 17 -1.74 7.02 -3.57
N PHE A 18 -0.48 6.66 -3.72
CA PHE A 18 0.59 7.57 -4.14
C PHE A 18 1.57 6.84 -5.04
N SER A 19 2.04 7.52 -6.09
CA SER A 19 3.05 7.02 -7.01
C SER A 19 4.18 8.05 -7.15
N ALA A 20 5.40 7.65 -6.82
CA ALA A 20 6.62 8.43 -7.06
C ALA A 20 7.12 8.30 -8.50
N VAL A 21 6.53 7.38 -9.28
CA VAL A 21 6.91 7.10 -10.67
C VAL A 21 5.72 7.25 -11.60
N THR A 22 5.99 7.66 -12.85
CA THR A 22 5.01 7.62 -13.93
C THR A 22 4.92 6.21 -14.51
N GLY A 23 3.71 5.71 -14.76
CA GLY A 23 3.54 4.39 -15.38
C GLY A 23 2.18 3.77 -15.11
N ASN A 24 2.10 2.46 -15.31
CA ASN A 24 0.88 1.66 -15.14
C ASN A 24 0.76 1.00 -13.77
N THR A 25 1.56 1.39 -12.78
CA THR A 25 1.63 0.74 -11.47
C THR A 25 0.28 0.66 -10.77
N GLY A 26 -0.53 1.73 -10.81
CA GLY A 26 -1.89 1.70 -10.25
C GLY A 26 -2.80 0.68 -10.92
N ALA A 27 -2.64 0.44 -12.23
CA ALA A 27 -3.39 -0.61 -12.94
C ALA A 27 -2.93 -2.02 -12.54
N VAL A 28 -1.62 -2.21 -12.34
CA VAL A 28 -1.08 -3.48 -11.81
C VAL A 28 -1.58 -3.74 -10.39
N ALA A 29 -1.54 -2.73 -9.52
CA ALA A 29 -2.05 -2.83 -8.16
C ALA A 29 -3.53 -3.22 -8.13
N ARG A 30 -4.37 -2.59 -8.98
CA ARG A 30 -5.79 -2.97 -9.10
C ARG A 30 -5.99 -4.44 -9.51
N ARG A 31 -5.22 -4.94 -10.47
CA ARG A 31 -5.24 -6.37 -10.86
C ARG A 31 -4.81 -7.30 -9.74
N ILE A 32 -3.89 -6.87 -8.89
CA ILE A 32 -3.52 -7.63 -7.69
C ILE A 32 -4.71 -7.65 -6.72
N LEU A 33 -5.33 -6.50 -6.44
CA LEU A 33 -6.50 -6.41 -5.55
C LEU A 33 -7.65 -7.32 -5.98
N GLU A 34 -7.92 -7.40 -7.29
CA GLU A 34 -8.94 -8.30 -7.86
C GLU A 34 -8.68 -9.79 -7.61
N LYS A 35 -7.41 -10.18 -7.45
CA LYS A 35 -6.99 -11.58 -7.26
C LYS A 35 -6.83 -11.98 -5.79
N LEU A 36 -6.86 -11.02 -4.86
CA LEU A 36 -6.62 -11.31 -3.44
C LEU A 36 -7.86 -11.91 -2.77
N PRO A 37 -7.74 -13.03 -2.04
CA PRO A 37 -8.87 -13.73 -1.41
C PRO A 37 -9.47 -12.92 -0.27
N ALA A 38 -10.79 -12.70 -0.26
CA ALA A 38 -11.45 -11.66 0.53
C ALA A 38 -11.29 -11.72 2.06
N GLU A 39 -10.95 -12.87 2.65
CA GLU A 39 -11.38 -13.18 4.03
C GLU A 39 -10.26 -13.33 5.08
N ALA A 40 -8.97 -13.34 4.71
CA ALA A 40 -7.90 -13.60 5.68
C ALA A 40 -6.82 -12.51 5.74
N ASP A 41 -6.51 -12.09 6.96
CA ASP A 41 -5.31 -11.34 7.29
C ASP A 41 -4.09 -12.11 6.78
N SER A 42 -3.21 -11.41 6.06
CA SER A 42 -2.14 -12.07 5.33
C SER A 42 -1.01 -11.12 4.99
N ARG A 43 0.18 -11.70 4.82
CA ARG A 43 1.37 -11.03 4.29
C ARG A 43 1.84 -11.80 3.06
N VAL A 44 1.76 -11.17 1.90
CA VAL A 44 2.13 -11.80 0.63
C VAL A 44 3.03 -10.89 -0.19
N CYS A 45 3.82 -11.48 -1.07
CA CYS A 45 4.70 -10.76 -1.99
C CYS A 45 4.49 -11.31 -3.40
N PHE A 46 4.34 -10.43 -4.39
CA PHE A 46 4.37 -10.80 -5.80
C PHE A 46 5.54 -10.10 -6.48
N SER A 47 6.42 -10.89 -7.09
CA SER A 47 7.49 -10.36 -7.93
C SER A 47 7.00 -10.19 -9.35
N GLN A 48 7.26 -9.02 -9.94
CA GLN A 48 7.06 -8.78 -11.36
C GLN A 48 8.25 -7.99 -11.89
N ASP A 49 9.00 -8.58 -12.81
CA ASP A 49 10.26 -8.05 -13.33
C ASP A 49 11.25 -7.67 -12.20
N ARG A 50 11.67 -6.40 -12.12
CA ARG A 50 12.61 -5.87 -11.12
C ARG A 50 11.92 -5.30 -9.87
N TYR A 51 10.61 -5.53 -9.74
CA TYR A 51 9.80 -5.00 -8.68
C TYR A 51 9.15 -6.11 -7.87
N ILE A 52 9.01 -5.85 -6.57
CA ILE A 52 8.24 -6.68 -5.66
C ILE A 52 7.09 -5.83 -5.13
N PHE A 53 5.89 -6.40 -5.19
CA PHE A 53 4.69 -5.88 -4.59
C PHE A 53 4.48 -6.56 -3.25
N HIS A 54 4.64 -5.82 -2.16
CA HIS A 54 4.45 -6.29 -0.79
C HIS A 54 3.04 -5.93 -0.36
N ILE A 55 2.31 -6.89 0.21
CA ILE A 55 0.91 -6.74 0.55
C ILE A 55 0.67 -7.20 1.97
N LEU A 56 0.07 -6.34 2.75
CA LEU A 56 -0.39 -6.56 4.11
C LEU A 56 -1.91 -6.41 4.12
N ARG A 57 -2.63 -7.48 4.46
CA ARG A 57 -4.07 -7.42 4.75
C ARG A 57 -4.30 -7.53 6.24
N LEU A 58 -5.02 -6.55 6.78
CA LEU A 58 -5.38 -6.41 8.19
C LEU A 58 -6.70 -5.63 8.29
N ASP A 59 -7.56 -6.00 9.23
CA ASP A 59 -8.80 -5.27 9.56
C ASP A 59 -9.74 -5.04 8.35
N GLY A 60 -9.78 -5.99 7.41
CA GLY A 60 -10.59 -5.88 6.19
C GLY A 60 -10.05 -4.88 5.16
N LEU A 61 -8.85 -4.33 5.38
CA LEU A 61 -8.15 -3.44 4.48
C LEU A 61 -6.92 -4.11 3.87
N THR A 62 -6.49 -3.58 2.74
CA THR A 62 -5.30 -4.02 2.01
C THR A 62 -4.34 -2.85 1.87
N PHE A 63 -3.14 -3.02 2.39
CA PHE A 63 -2.02 -2.11 2.28
C PHE A 63 -1.01 -2.75 1.34
N LEU A 64 -0.72 -2.09 0.24
CA LEU A 64 0.19 -2.60 -0.79
C LEU A 64 1.23 -1.54 -1.09
N CYS A 65 2.49 -1.94 -1.22
CA CYS A 65 3.53 -1.09 -1.78
C CYS A 65 4.36 -1.83 -2.83
N MET A 66 4.94 -1.07 -3.75
CA MET A 66 5.87 -1.56 -4.75
C MET A 66 7.27 -1.05 -4.42
N ALA A 67 8.24 -1.95 -4.34
CA ALA A 67 9.65 -1.62 -4.14
C ALA A 67 10.53 -2.36 -5.12
N ASN A 68 11.77 -1.87 -5.32
CA ASN A 68 12.78 -2.64 -6.04
C ASN A 68 13.08 -3.98 -5.34
N ASP A 69 13.39 -5.01 -6.10
CA ASP A 69 13.78 -6.33 -5.60
C ASP A 69 14.97 -6.30 -4.63
N THR A 70 15.88 -5.35 -4.79
CA THR A 70 17.04 -5.12 -3.91
C THR A 70 16.68 -4.65 -2.50
N PHE A 71 15.45 -4.18 -2.25
CA PHE A 71 15.03 -3.61 -0.96
C PHE A 71 14.71 -4.69 0.11
N GLY A 72 14.67 -5.95 -0.29
CA GLY A 72 14.27 -7.06 0.57
C GLY A 72 12.79 -6.96 0.99
N ARG A 73 12.43 -7.65 2.08
CA ARG A 73 11.04 -7.71 2.59
C ARG A 73 10.82 -6.95 3.88
N ARG A 74 11.85 -6.81 4.73
CA ARG A 74 11.72 -6.23 6.07
C ARG A 74 11.24 -4.77 6.03
N ILE A 75 11.96 -3.90 5.33
CA ILE A 75 11.64 -2.47 5.28
C ILE A 75 10.27 -2.20 4.63
N PRO A 76 9.90 -2.81 3.48
CA PRO A 76 8.57 -2.61 2.90
C PRO A 76 7.44 -3.04 3.84
N PHE A 77 7.56 -4.16 4.56
CA PHE A 77 6.53 -4.55 5.52
C PHE A 77 6.47 -3.64 6.74
N SER A 78 7.61 -3.15 7.25
CA SER A 78 7.60 -2.15 8.33
C SER A 78 6.96 -0.84 7.89
N TYR A 79 7.16 -0.41 6.64
CA TYR A 79 6.44 0.70 6.05
C TYR A 79 4.93 0.44 6.04
N LEU A 80 4.48 -0.73 5.56
CA LEU A 80 3.06 -1.07 5.50
C LEU A 80 2.39 -1.14 6.88
N GLU A 81 3.11 -1.62 7.90
CA GLU A 81 2.65 -1.62 9.30
C GLU A 81 2.47 -0.19 9.84
N ASP A 82 3.42 0.72 9.57
CA ASP A 82 3.29 2.13 9.96
C ASP A 82 2.11 2.81 9.24
N ILE A 83 1.95 2.56 7.94
CA ILE A 83 0.80 3.07 7.17
C ILE A 83 -0.52 2.52 7.74
N HIS A 84 -0.60 1.24 8.07
CA HIS A 84 -1.78 0.64 8.70
C HIS A 84 -2.12 1.34 10.02
N MET A 85 -1.15 1.50 10.93
CA MET A 85 -1.38 2.17 12.21
C MET A 85 -1.90 3.61 12.02
N ARG A 86 -1.30 4.39 11.12
CA ARG A 86 -1.72 5.77 10.84
C ARG A 86 -3.11 5.84 10.21
N PHE A 87 -3.38 4.96 9.24
CA PHE A 87 -4.66 4.92 8.57
C PHE A 87 -5.78 4.56 9.52
N MET A 88 -5.59 3.53 10.36
CA MET A 88 -6.60 3.08 11.31
C MET A 88 -6.85 4.12 12.41
N LYS A 89 -5.80 4.80 12.88
CA LYS A 89 -5.93 5.88 13.87
C LYS A 89 -6.85 7.01 13.39
N ASN A 90 -6.75 7.40 12.11
CA ASN A 90 -7.48 8.55 11.58
C ASN A 90 -8.81 8.17 10.91
N TYR A 91 -8.88 7.00 10.26
CA TYR A 91 -9.98 6.65 9.36
C TYR A 91 -10.63 5.30 9.65
N GLY A 92 -10.19 4.54 10.67
CA GLY A 92 -10.69 3.18 10.91
C GLY A 92 -12.22 3.08 11.03
N ARG A 93 -12.88 4.12 11.55
CA ARG A 93 -14.36 4.15 11.68
C ARG A 93 -15.09 4.37 10.35
N VAL A 94 -14.48 5.08 9.42
CA VAL A 94 -15.11 5.48 8.14
C VAL A 94 -14.66 4.59 6.96
N ALA A 95 -13.50 3.95 7.08
CA ALA A 95 -12.90 3.11 6.04
C ALA A 95 -13.84 2.01 5.49
N PRO A 96 -14.71 1.34 6.29
CA PRO A 96 -15.64 0.34 5.76
C PRO A 96 -16.69 0.88 4.78
N TYR A 97 -17.01 2.17 4.86
CA TYR A 97 -18.10 2.80 4.08
C TYR A 97 -17.62 3.88 3.12
N ALA A 98 -16.36 4.31 3.25
CA ALA A 98 -15.80 5.38 2.44
C ALA A 98 -15.88 5.07 0.93
N PRO A 99 -16.19 6.09 0.10
CA PRO A 99 -16.13 5.93 -1.35
C PRO A 99 -14.67 5.85 -1.83
N ALA A 100 -14.49 5.51 -3.11
CA ALA A 100 -13.18 5.49 -3.72
C ALA A 100 -12.49 6.86 -3.59
N TYR A 101 -11.20 6.86 -3.29
CA TYR A 101 -10.34 8.04 -3.17
C TYR A 101 -10.74 9.04 -2.08
N ALA A 102 -11.66 8.70 -1.17
CA ALA A 102 -12.15 9.61 -0.15
C ALA A 102 -11.08 10.14 0.81
N MET A 103 -9.97 9.43 0.98
CA MET A 103 -8.87 9.82 1.87
C MET A 103 -7.64 10.30 1.09
N ASN A 104 -7.71 10.39 -0.24
CA ASN A 104 -6.53 10.54 -1.07
C ASN A 104 -5.83 11.89 -0.88
N ASP A 105 -6.59 12.99 -0.78
CA ASP A 105 -6.05 14.35 -0.70
C ASP A 105 -5.11 14.56 0.49
N GLU A 106 -5.45 13.96 1.64
CA GLU A 106 -4.65 14.02 2.85
C GLU A 106 -3.66 12.85 2.93
N PHE A 107 -4.14 11.62 2.74
CA PHE A 107 -3.35 10.44 3.05
C PHE A 107 -2.29 10.11 1.99
N SER A 108 -2.45 10.55 0.74
CA SER A 108 -1.38 10.42 -0.27
C SER A 108 -0.09 11.14 0.16
N ARG A 109 -0.20 12.25 0.88
CA ARG A 109 0.94 12.99 1.43
C ARG A 109 1.63 12.19 2.53
N VAL A 110 0.85 11.51 3.37
CA VAL A 110 1.38 10.62 4.42
C VAL A 110 2.11 9.43 3.77
N LEU A 111 1.52 8.81 2.75
CA LEU A 111 2.16 7.72 2.00
C LEU A 111 3.53 8.15 1.48
N HIS A 112 3.61 9.32 0.84
CA HIS A 112 4.85 9.88 0.31
C HIS A 112 5.88 10.18 1.41
N GLN A 113 5.48 10.89 2.47
CA GLN A 113 6.38 11.23 3.58
C GLN A 113 6.99 9.99 4.24
N GLN A 114 6.20 8.93 4.41
CA GLN A 114 6.70 7.68 4.97
C GLN A 114 7.60 6.94 3.98
N MET A 115 7.38 7.02 2.66
CA MET A 115 8.31 6.43 1.69
C MET A 115 9.72 7.02 1.85
N GLU A 116 9.81 8.34 1.94
CA GLU A 116 11.08 9.07 2.13
C GLU A 116 11.74 8.69 3.47
N PHE A 117 10.96 8.61 4.56
CA PHE A 117 11.47 8.24 5.88
C PHE A 117 12.07 6.82 5.92
N PHE A 118 11.43 5.84 5.28
CA PHE A 118 11.92 4.47 5.25
C PHE A 118 13.04 4.25 4.21
N LEU A 119 13.17 5.12 3.20
CA LEU A 119 14.31 5.14 2.29
C LEU A 119 15.63 5.52 3.01
N GLN A 120 15.56 6.46 3.95
CA GLN A 120 16.74 6.91 4.70
C GLN A 120 17.24 5.87 5.72
N GLN A 121 16.47 4.82 5.99
CA GLN A 121 16.79 3.75 6.94
C GLN A 121 17.23 2.43 6.28
N SER A 122 17.23 2.37 4.93
CA SER A 122 17.53 1.16 4.16
C SER A 122 18.99 1.03 3.74
#